data_AF-A0A945VAA3-F1
#
_entry.id   AF-A0A945VAA3-F1
#
_cell.length_a   1.000
_cell.length_b   1.000
_cell.length_c   1.000
_cell.angle_alpha   90.00
_cell.angle_beta   90.00
_cell.angle_gamma   90.00
#
_symmetry.space_group_name_H-M   'P 1'
#
loop_
_entity.id
_entity.type
_entity.pdbx_description
1 polymer ?
#
loop_
_entity_poly.entity_id
_entity_poly.type
_entity_poly.pdbx_seq_one_letter_code
_entity_poly.pdbx_strand_id
1 'polypeptide(L)' 'AIPALVGFYITSAYWFTASTSFANPAVTLARSLSDTFAGINPSNIIMFISCQFIGMLVALILVKYIFSEKE' A
#
# COMPACT_ATOMS: atom_id res chain seq x y z
N ALA A 1 -16.84 -12.42 -3.58
CA ALA A 1 -16.71 -11.06 -4.15
C ALA A 1 -15.53 -10.27 -3.58
N ILE A 2 -15.38 -10.21 -2.24
CA ILE A 2 -14.34 -9.40 -1.57
C ILE A 2 -12.90 -9.61 -2.11
N PRO A 3 -12.40 -10.85 -2.32
CA PRO A 3 -11.03 -11.04 -2.81
C PRO A 3 -10.79 -10.42 -4.20
N ALA A 4 -11.78 -10.52 -5.10
CA ALA A 4 -11.70 -9.94 -6.43
C ALA A 4 -11.68 -8.41 -6.38
N LEU A 5 -12.49 -7.80 -5.50
CA LEU A 5 -12.50 -6.35 -5.29
C LEU A 5 -11.15 -5.83 -4.78
N VAL A 6 -10.53 -6.56 -3.84
CA VAL A 6 -9.17 -6.24 -3.36
C VAL A 6 -8.17 -6.31 -4.51
N GLY A 7 -8.23 -7.36 -5.33
CA GLY A 7 -7.39 -7.49 -6.52
C GLY A 7 -7.52 -6.29 -7.47
N PHE A 8 -8.75 -5.92 -7.85
CA PHE A 8 -8.99 -4.76 -8.71
C PHE A 8 -8.51 -3.45 -8.09
N TYR A 9 -8.67 -3.26 -6.78
CA TYR A 9 -8.16 -2.09 -6.08
C TYR A 9 -6.63 -2.00 -6.20
N ILE A 10 -5.90 -3.08 -5.90
CA ILE A 10 -4.44 -3.10 -6.01
C ILE A 10 -3.97 -2.90 -7.45
N THR A 11 -4.63 -3.52 -8.44
CA THR A 11 -4.32 -3.30 -9.86
C THR A 11 -4.51 -1.84 -10.25
N SER A 12 -5.61 -1.21 -9.84
CA SER A 12 -5.86 0.20 -10.12
C SER A 12 -4.82 1.10 -9.43
N ALA A 13 -4.50 0.85 -8.17
CA ALA A 13 -3.50 1.61 -7.44
C ALA A 13 -2.12 1.47 -8.09
N TYR A 14 -1.74 0.29 -8.58
CA TYR A 14 -0.47 0.07 -9.26
C TYR A 14 -0.33 0.95 -10.53
N TRP A 15 -1.42 1.12 -11.28
CA TRP A 15 -1.41 1.84 -12.56
C TRP A 15 -1.63 3.35 -12.45
N PHE A 16 -2.44 3.77 -11.48
CA PHE A 16 -2.89 5.15 -11.35
C PHE A 16 -2.20 5.93 -10.21
N THR A 17 -1.32 5.29 -9.44
CA THR A 17 -0.49 5.98 -8.43
C THR A 17 0.97 6.00 -8.85
N ALA A 18 1.64 7.14 -8.64
CA ALA A 18 3.07 7.29 -8.96
C ALA A 18 3.98 6.32 -8.19
N SER A 19 3.52 5.80 -7.04
CA SER A 19 4.28 4.86 -6.22
C SER A 19 4.11 3.39 -6.62
N THR A 20 3.25 3.05 -7.58
CA THR A 20 2.96 1.65 -7.97
C THR A 20 2.38 0.78 -6.84
N SER A 21 1.59 1.38 -5.93
CA SER A 21 0.87 0.69 -4.84
C SER A 21 1.74 -0.06 -3.81
N PHE A 22 2.74 0.62 -3.20
CA PHE A 22 3.43 0.07 -2.04
C PHE A 22 2.54 0.06 -0.79
N ALA A 23 2.01 -1.12 -0.45
CA ALA A 23 1.17 -1.35 0.73
C ALA A 23 1.61 -2.60 1.53
N ASN A 24 2.82 -3.11 1.28
CA ASN A 24 3.39 -4.28 1.94
C ASN A 24 4.91 -4.12 2.13
N PRO A 25 5.42 -4.12 3.39
CA PRO A 25 6.85 -3.97 3.67
C PRO A 25 7.71 -5.07 3.06
N ALA A 26 7.23 -6.32 3.02
CA ALA A 26 7.96 -7.43 2.41
C ALA A 26 8.11 -7.26 0.89
N VAL A 27 7.07 -6.75 0.21
CA VAL A 27 7.14 -6.43 -1.23
C VAL A 27 8.07 -5.25 -1.49
N THR A 28 8.11 -4.27 -0.58
CA THR A 28 9.03 -3.13 -0.66
C THR A 28 10.49 -3.61 -0.62
N LEU A 29 10.81 -4.52 0.31
CA LEU A 29 12.13 -5.15 0.37
C LEU A 29 12.43 -5.95 -0.89
N ALA A 30 11.53 -6.83 -1.32
CA ALA A 30 11.74 -7.65 -2.53
C ALA A 30 12.00 -6.79 -3.79
N ARG A 31 11.26 -5.69 -3.96
CA ARG A 31 11.41 -4.78 -5.11
C ARG A 31 12.68 -3.92 -5.03
N SER A 32 13.24 -3.73 -3.85
CA SER A 32 14.56 -3.08 -3.71
C SER A 32 15.73 -3.97 -4.13
N LEU A 33 15.49 -5.28 -4.26
CA LEU A 33 16.47 -6.27 -4.70
C LEU A 33 16.36 -6.60 -6.19
N SER A 34 15.61 -5.80 -6.97
CA SER A 34 15.31 -6.05 -8.37
C SER A 34 15.51 -4.79 -9.21
N ASP A 35 16.22 -4.91 -10.34
CA ASP A 35 16.44 -3.83 -11.30
C ASP A 35 15.43 -3.86 -12.47
N THR A 36 14.18 -4.24 -12.21
CA THR A 36 13.12 -4.29 -13.22
C THR A 36 12.32 -2.98 -13.30
N PHE A 37 11.35 -2.89 -14.21
CA PHE A 37 10.36 -1.79 -14.23
C PHE A 37 9.69 -1.58 -12.86
N ALA A 38 9.54 -2.66 -12.11
CA ALA A 38 8.98 -2.64 -10.78
C ALA A 38 10.03 -2.33 -9.69
N GLY A 39 11.32 -2.26 -9.99
CA GLY A 39 12.37 -2.02 -9.00
C GLY A 39 12.23 -0.68 -8.26
N ILE A 40 12.78 -0.60 -7.05
CA ILE A 40 12.92 0.67 -6.32
C ILE A 40 14.34 0.85 -5.78
N ASN A 41 14.80 2.09 -5.68
CA ASN A 41 16.08 2.39 -5.07
C ASN A 41 16.09 1.95 -3.58
N PRO A 42 17.07 1.15 -3.12
CA PRO A 42 17.19 0.74 -1.73
C PRO A 42 17.19 1.88 -0.71
N SER A 43 17.69 3.06 -1.07
CA SER A 43 17.67 4.24 -0.18
C SER A 43 16.25 4.68 0.19
N ASN A 44 15.24 4.32 -0.61
CA ASN A 44 13.86 4.73 -0.43
C ASN A 44 13.04 3.75 0.44
N ILE A 45 13.58 2.57 0.78
CA ILE A 45 12.86 1.51 1.51
C ILE A 45 12.24 2.05 2.79
N ILE A 46 13.03 2.77 3.58
CA ILE A 46 12.61 3.29 4.89
C ILE A 46 11.40 4.22 4.73
N MET A 47 11.47 5.16 3.79
CA MET A 47 10.38 6.11 3.53
C MET A 47 9.10 5.38 3.09
N PHE A 48 9.21 4.41 2.17
CA PHE A 48 8.05 3.62 1.72
C PHE A 48 7.41 2.86 2.87
N ILE A 49 8.19 2.20 3.73
CA ILE A 49 7.67 1.44 4.87
C ILE A 49 7.02 2.38 5.89
N SER A 50 7.64 3.52 6.19
CA SER A 50 7.06 4.53 7.09
C SER A 50 5.71 5.04 6.59
N CYS A 51 5.59 5.38 5.30
CA CYS A 51 4.33 5.81 4.70
C CYS A 51 3.25 4.72 4.74
N GLN A 52 3.62 3.44 4.61
CA GLN A 52 2.66 2.33 4.73
C GLN A 52 2.07 2.22 6.13
N PHE A 53 2.88 2.36 7.18
CA PHE A 53 2.37 2.38 8.55
C PHE A 53 1.49 3.60 8.82
N ILE A 54 1.86 4.77 8.31
CA ILE A 54 1.02 5.97 8.42
C ILE A 54 -0.32 5.74 7.73
N GLY A 55 -0.30 5.23 6.48
CA GLY A 55 -1.51 4.91 5.73
C GLY A 55 -2.39 3.87 6.44
N MET A 56 -1.80 2.82 7.02
CA MET A 56 -2.50 1.82 7.83
C MET A 56 -3.19 2.47 9.03
N LEU A 57 -2.49 3.31 9.80
CA LEU A 57 -3.06 3.98 10.97
C LEU A 57 -4.22 4.91 10.57
N VAL A 58 -4.05 5.69 9.51
CA VAL A 58 -5.11 6.56 8.97
C VAL A 58 -6.31 5.74 8.54
N ALA A 59 -6.11 4.63 7.82
CA ALA A 59 -7.18 3.75 7.38
C ALA A 59 -7.94 3.14 8.57
N LEU A 60 -7.25 2.68 9.62
CA LEU A 60 -7.89 2.14 10.82
C LEU A 60 -8.77 3.19 11.53
N ILE A 61 -8.30 4.42 11.64
CA ILE A 61 -9.07 5.54 12.21
C ILE A 61 -10.30 5.84 11.35
N LEU A 62 -10.13 5.94 10.03
CA LEU A 62 -11.22 6.25 9.10
C LEU A 62 -12.27 5.14 9.07
N VAL A 63 -11.86 3.87 9.03
CA VAL A 63 -12.78 2.74 9.05
C VAL A 63 -13.57 2.75 10.36
N LYS A 64 -12.91 2.96 11.49
CA LYS A 64 -13.61 3.11 12.77
C LYS A 64 -14.60 4.26 12.73
N TYR A 65 -14.23 5.41 12.19
CA TYR A 65 -15.11 6.58 12.15
C TYR A 65 -16.30 6.40 11.21
N ILE A 66 -16.09 5.90 10.00
CA ILE A 66 -17.11 5.75 8.95
C ILE A 66 -18.10 4.64 9.30
N PHE A 67 -17.61 3.54 9.88
CA PHE A 67 -18.40 2.36 10.21
C PHE A 67 -18.72 2.23 11.70
N SER A 68 -18.43 3.26 12.51
CA SER A 68 -18.99 3.32 13.87
C SER A 68 -20.49 3.49 13.70
N GLU A 69 -21.26 2.42 13.93
CA GLU A 69 -22.69 2.61 14.17
C GLU A 69 -22.84 3.58 15.35
N LYS A 70 -23.69 4.58 15.17
CA LYS A 70 -24.32 5.24 16.31
C LYS A 70 -25.28 4.20 16.88
N GLU A 71 -24.86 3.53 17.95
CA GLU A 71 -25.86 3.09 18.92
C GLU A 71 -26.65 4.29 19.44
#